data_AF-A0A5N8HBU9-F1
#
_entry.id   AF-A0A5N8HBU9-F1
#
_cell.length_a   1.000
_cell.length_b   1.000
_cell.length_c   1.000
_cell.angle_alpha   90.00
_cell.angle_beta   90.00
_cell.angle_gamma   90.00
#
_symmetry.space_group_name_H-M   'P 1'
#
loop_
_entity.id
_entity.type
_entity.pdbx_description
1 polymer ?
#
loop_
_entity_poly.entity_id
_entity_poly.type
_entity_poly.pdbx_seq_one_letter_code
_entity_poly.pdbx_strand_id
1 'polypeptide(L)'
;MSVSKKPMVLVILDGYGYREEQQDNAIFSAKTPVMDGLWANRPHTLIDASGLEVGLPDRQMGNSEVGHVNLGAGRIVYQDLTRLDVEIKDRAFFANPVLTGAVDKAKNAGKAVHIMGLLSAGGVHSHEDHIMAMVELAAER
;
A
#
# COMPACT_ATOMS: atom_id res chain seq x y z
N MET A 1 40.02 20.40 -13.42
CA MET A 1 38.97 20.21 -14.45
C MET A 1 37.78 19.57 -13.78
N SER A 2 36.59 20.18 -13.86
CA SER A 2 35.35 19.57 -13.36
C SER A 2 35.00 18.39 -14.25
N VAL A 3 34.84 17.20 -13.68
CA VAL A 3 34.35 16.03 -14.42
C VAL A 3 32.87 16.26 -14.68
N SER A 4 32.50 16.45 -15.94
CA SER A 4 31.10 16.50 -16.36
C SER A 4 30.44 15.15 -16.05
N LYS A 5 29.47 15.15 -15.13
CA LYS A 5 28.72 13.94 -14.77
C LYS A 5 27.71 13.63 -15.87
N LYS A 6 27.65 12.38 -16.31
CA LYS A 6 26.56 11.91 -17.18
C LYS A 6 25.25 11.93 -16.38
N PRO A 7 24.19 12.58 -16.86
CA PRO A 7 22.91 12.60 -16.16
C PRO A 7 22.25 11.23 -16.20
N MET A 8 21.65 10.84 -15.08
CA MET A 8 20.77 9.68 -14.95
C MET A 8 19.36 10.22 -14.77
N VAL A 9 18.41 9.76 -15.57
CA VAL A 9 17.02 10.25 -15.56
C VAL A 9 16.07 9.08 -15.38
N LEU A 10 15.22 9.16 -14.36
CA LEU A 10 14.04 8.32 -14.20
C LEU A 10 12.83 9.12 -14.69
N VAL A 11 12.09 8.57 -15.65
CA VAL A 11 10.85 9.16 -16.17
C VAL A 11 9.67 8.31 -15.71
N ILE A 12 8.73 8.94 -15.02
CA ILE A 12 7.52 8.29 -14.52
C ILE A 12 6.34 8.77 -15.38
N LEU A 13 5.75 7.87 -16.15
CA LEU A 13 4.52 8.12 -16.90
C LEU A 13 3.34 7.75 -16.01
N ASP A 14 2.78 8.72 -15.29
CA ASP A 14 1.71 8.45 -14.31
C ASP A 14 0.46 7.89 -15.00
N GLY A 15 -0.11 6.82 -14.46
CA GLY A 15 -1.23 6.08 -15.06
C GLY A 15 -0.93 5.30 -16.34
N TYR A 16 0.35 5.06 -16.69
CA TYR A 16 0.75 4.34 -17.90
C TYR A 16 1.04 2.86 -17.62
N GLY A 17 0.04 1.99 -17.77
CA GLY A 17 0.14 0.54 -17.55
C GLY A 17 0.38 -0.30 -18.82
N TYR A 18 0.58 -1.60 -18.63
CA TYR A 18 0.63 -2.60 -19.70
C TYR A 18 -0.59 -3.52 -19.63
N ARG A 19 -1.29 -3.67 -20.77
CA ARG A 19 -2.45 -4.56 -20.92
C ARG A 19 -2.47 -5.12 -22.34
N GLU A 20 -2.54 -6.45 -22.48
CA GLU A 20 -2.56 -7.13 -23.78
C GLU A 20 -3.86 -6.88 -24.56
N GLU A 21 -4.98 -6.80 -23.84
CA GLU A 21 -6.28 -6.53 -24.43
C GLU A 21 -6.36 -5.08 -24.95
N GLN A 22 -6.74 -4.97 -26.23
CA GLN A 22 -6.72 -3.71 -26.98
C GLN A 22 -8.02 -2.93 -26.86
N GLN A 23 -9.12 -3.61 -26.52
CA GLN A 23 -10.42 -2.97 -26.37
C GLN A 23 -10.35 -1.92 -25.25
N ASP A 24 -10.78 -0.69 -25.55
CA ASP A 24 -10.78 0.45 -24.63
C ASP A 24 -9.38 0.79 -24.06
N ASN A 25 -8.31 0.42 -24.78
CA ASN A 25 -6.93 0.67 -24.37
C ASN A 25 -6.37 1.93 -25.07
N ALA A 26 -6.35 3.04 -24.33
CA ALA A 26 -5.86 4.32 -24.84
C ALA A 26 -4.36 4.32 -25.16
N ILE A 27 -3.55 3.57 -24.39
CA ILE A 27 -2.11 3.47 -24.61
C ILE A 27 -1.83 2.74 -25.92
N PHE A 28 -2.48 1.61 -26.15
CA PHE A 28 -2.36 0.85 -27.39
C PHE A 28 -2.86 1.64 -28.61
N SER A 29 -3.95 2.39 -28.45
CA SER A 29 -4.58 3.12 -29.55
C SER A 29 -3.87 4.44 -29.89
N ALA A 30 -3.00 4.93 -29.02
CA ALA A 30 -2.27 6.18 -29.21
C ALA A 30 -1.12 6.03 -30.21
N LYS A 31 -0.72 7.13 -30.85
CA LYS A 31 0.51 7.19 -31.65
C LYS A 31 1.69 7.48 -30.73
N THR A 32 2.44 6.44 -30.35
CA THR A 32 3.52 6.53 -29.36
C THR A 32 4.91 6.20 -29.92
N PRO A 33 5.36 6.81 -31.04
CA PRO A 33 6.55 6.36 -31.78
C PRO A 33 7.83 6.35 -30.94
N VAL A 34 7.93 7.23 -29.94
CA VAL A 34 9.06 7.24 -29.00
C VAL A 34 9.02 6.02 -28.08
N MET A 35 7.89 5.74 -27.43
CA MET A 35 7.76 4.57 -26.55
C MET A 35 7.84 3.27 -27.34
N ASP A 36 7.22 3.20 -28.52
CA ASP A 36 7.27 2.04 -29.41
C ASP A 36 8.72 1.74 -29.82
N GLY A 37 9.47 2.78 -30.17
CA GLY A 37 10.88 2.67 -30.52
C GLY A 37 11.76 2.25 -29.34
N LEU A 38 11.50 2.75 -28.14
CA LEU A 38 12.21 2.34 -26.92
C LEU A 38 11.89 0.87 -26.58
N TRP A 39 10.63 0.48 -26.62
CA TRP A 39 10.18 -0.89 -26.34
C TRP A 39 10.80 -1.91 -27.30
N ALA A 40 10.82 -1.61 -28.61
CA ALA A 40 11.37 -2.52 -29.61
C ALA A 40 12.90 -2.65 -29.57
N ASN A 41 13.62 -1.58 -29.20
CA ASN A 41 15.07 -1.49 -29.44
C ASN A 41 15.93 -1.36 -28.18
N ARG A 42 15.34 -1.31 -26.98
CA ARG A 42 16.06 -1.20 -25.69
C ARG A 42 15.63 -2.31 -24.73
N PRO A 43 16.52 -2.73 -23.81
CA PRO A 43 16.13 -3.65 -22.73
C PRO A 43 14.97 -3.07 -21.93
N HIS A 44 13.95 -3.90 -21.69
CA HIS A 44 12.75 -3.55 -20.95
C HIS A 44 12.25 -4.75 -20.16
N THR A 45 11.44 -4.48 -19.15
CA THR A 45 10.73 -5.48 -18.35
C THR A 45 9.42 -4.86 -17.84
N LEU A 46 8.51 -5.71 -17.38
CA LEU A 46 7.37 -5.30 -16.56
C LEU A 46 7.73 -5.43 -15.08
N ILE A 47 7.05 -4.65 -14.24
CA ILE A 47 7.12 -4.69 -12.78
C ILE A 47 5.70 -4.58 -12.21
N ASP A 48 5.49 -5.16 -11.04
CA ASP A 48 4.23 -5.02 -10.33
C ASP A 48 4.15 -3.65 -9.63
N ALA A 49 2.99 -2.99 -9.77
CA ALA A 49 2.73 -1.64 -9.26
C ALA A 49 1.43 -1.55 -8.45
N SER A 50 0.88 -2.68 -8.05
CA SER A 50 -0.37 -2.83 -7.29
C SER A 50 -0.25 -4.00 -6.32
N GLY A 51 -1.22 -4.16 -5.42
CA GLY A 51 -1.25 -5.31 -4.51
C GLY A 51 -0.12 -5.34 -3.47
N LEU A 52 0.21 -6.56 -3.03
CA LEU A 52 1.18 -6.82 -1.97
C LEU A 52 2.59 -6.35 -2.35
N GLU A 53 2.89 -6.35 -3.65
CA GLU A 53 4.17 -5.99 -4.25
C GLU A 53 4.54 -4.52 -4.00
N VAL A 54 3.54 -3.68 -3.68
CA VAL A 54 3.73 -2.26 -3.32
C VAL A 54 3.20 -1.93 -1.92
N GLY A 55 2.89 -2.95 -1.11
CA GLY A 55 2.43 -2.78 0.28
C GLY A 55 0.95 -2.46 0.42
N LEU A 56 0.14 -2.73 -0.60
CA LEU A 56 -1.32 -2.68 -0.56
C LEU A 56 -1.92 -4.07 -0.29
N PRO A 57 -3.19 -4.16 0.13
CA PRO A 57 -3.95 -5.42 0.14
C PRO A 57 -3.93 -6.13 -1.22
N ASP A 58 -4.10 -7.45 -1.20
CA ASP A 58 -4.11 -8.27 -2.43
C ASP A 58 -5.12 -7.73 -3.46
N ARG A 59 -4.68 -7.67 -4.72
CA ARG A 59 -5.43 -7.14 -5.88
C ARG A 59 -5.89 -5.69 -5.80
N GLN A 60 -5.53 -4.93 -4.76
CA GLN A 60 -5.85 -3.52 -4.71
C GLN A 60 -5.01 -2.75 -5.73
N MET A 61 -5.68 -1.93 -6.56
CA MET A 61 -5.01 -1.11 -7.56
C MET A 61 -3.99 -0.17 -6.94
N GLY A 62 -2.89 0.04 -7.66
CA GLY A 62 -1.89 1.06 -7.30
C GLY A 62 -2.44 2.48 -7.45
N ASN A 63 -1.67 3.43 -6.92
CA ASN A 63 -1.93 4.85 -7.07
C ASN A 63 -0.61 5.64 -7.04
N SER A 64 -0.66 6.92 -7.39
CA SER A 64 0.53 7.77 -7.50
C SER A 64 1.32 7.86 -6.19
N GLU A 65 0.66 7.99 -5.04
CA GLU A 65 1.35 8.11 -3.74
C GLU A 65 2.13 6.84 -3.40
N VAL A 66 1.45 5.69 -3.42
CA VAL A 66 2.07 4.39 -3.15
C VAL A 66 3.21 4.11 -4.12
N GLY A 67 3.01 4.39 -5.42
CA GLY A 67 4.03 4.18 -6.44
C GLY A 67 5.28 5.03 -6.22
N HIS A 68 5.13 6.34 -6.00
CA HIS A 68 6.27 7.24 -5.79
C HIS A 68 7.01 6.93 -4.50
N VAL A 69 6.30 6.56 -3.43
CA VAL A 69 6.90 6.18 -2.15
C VAL A 69 7.74 4.91 -2.30
N ASN A 70 7.24 3.87 -2.97
CA ASN A 70 8.01 2.64 -3.21
C ASN A 70 9.24 2.90 -4.11
N LEU A 71 9.08 3.66 -5.20
CA LEU A 71 10.19 4.02 -6.11
C LEU A 71 11.29 4.81 -5.38
N GLY A 72 10.91 5.77 -4.54
CA GLY A 72 11.86 6.57 -3.76
C GLY A 72 12.51 5.81 -2.61
N ALA A 73 11.78 4.87 -2.00
CA ALA A 73 12.26 4.09 -0.86
C ALA A 73 13.16 2.91 -1.25
N GLY A 74 13.01 2.36 -2.46
CA GLY A 74 13.75 1.17 -2.90
C GLY A 74 13.39 -0.09 -2.11
N ARG A 75 12.20 -0.15 -1.52
CA ARG A 75 11.65 -1.27 -0.75
C ARG A 75 10.12 -1.20 -0.73
N ILE A 76 9.48 -2.32 -0.42
CA ILE A 76 8.03 -2.37 -0.15
C ILE A 76 7.71 -1.48 1.05
N VAL A 77 6.82 -0.49 0.84
CA VAL A 77 6.31 0.38 1.90
C VAL A 77 4.86 -0.01 2.21
N TYR A 78 4.69 -0.80 3.27
CA TYR A 78 3.37 -1.18 3.77
C TYR A 78 2.55 0.04 4.15
N GLN A 79 1.37 0.16 3.54
CA GLN A 79 0.37 1.13 3.96
C GLN A 79 -0.19 0.74 5.32
N ASP A 80 -0.68 1.70 6.10
CA ASP A 80 -1.15 1.44 7.47
C ASP A 80 -2.24 0.37 7.54
N LEU A 81 -3.13 0.32 6.55
CA LEU A 81 -4.14 -0.74 6.43
C LEU A 81 -3.49 -2.13 6.38
N THR A 82 -2.61 -2.36 5.40
CA THR A 82 -1.90 -3.62 5.22
C THR A 82 -0.99 -3.95 6.40
N ARG A 83 -0.33 -2.94 6.98
CA ARG A 83 0.50 -3.11 8.17
C ARG A 83 -0.33 -3.63 9.33
N LEU A 84 -1.50 -3.04 9.58
CA LEU A 84 -2.42 -3.49 10.62
C LEU A 84 -2.97 -4.89 10.32
N ASP A 85 -3.31 -5.20 9.07
CA ASP A 85 -3.75 -6.56 8.68
C ASP A 85 -2.69 -7.62 9.01
N VAL A 86 -1.42 -7.33 8.68
CA VAL A 86 -0.28 -8.20 9.01
C VAL A 86 -0.08 -8.29 10.52
N GLU A 87 -0.11 -7.16 11.24
CA GLU A 87 0.04 -7.15 12.70
C GLU A 87 -1.09 -7.92 13.41
N ILE A 88 -2.32 -7.87 12.91
CA ILE A 88 -3.47 -8.64 13.42
C ILE A 88 -3.25 -10.13 13.14
N LYS A 89 -2.92 -10.48 11.90
CA LYS A 89 -2.69 -11.88 11.48
C LYS A 89 -1.55 -12.54 12.27
N ASP A 90 -0.45 -11.83 12.47
CA ASP A 90 0.74 -12.32 13.18
C ASP A 90 0.64 -12.14 14.71
N ARG A 91 -0.53 -11.68 15.19
CA ARG A 91 -0.86 -11.36 16.58
C ARG A 91 0.00 -10.27 17.25
N ALA A 92 0.86 -9.57 16.51
CA ALA A 92 1.62 -8.43 16.99
C ALA A 92 0.72 -7.28 17.47
N PHE A 93 -0.45 -7.08 16.84
CA PHE A 93 -1.47 -6.10 17.22
C PHE A 93 -1.90 -6.26 18.69
N PHE A 94 -2.11 -7.51 19.14
CA PHE A 94 -2.56 -7.84 20.50
C PHE A 94 -1.48 -7.65 21.58
N ALA A 95 -0.23 -7.48 21.17
CA ALA A 95 0.90 -7.17 22.04
C ALA A 95 1.28 -5.68 22.02
N ASN A 96 0.58 -4.84 21.24
CA ASN A 96 0.90 -3.43 21.12
C ASN A 96 0.74 -2.72 22.49
N PRO A 97 1.82 -2.15 23.06
CA PRO A 97 1.82 -1.62 24.43
C PRO A 97 0.86 -0.45 24.62
N VAL A 98 0.55 0.30 23.56
CA VAL A 98 -0.40 1.41 23.60
C VAL A 98 -1.83 0.87 23.72
N LEU A 99 -2.18 -0.11 22.90
CA LEU A 99 -3.51 -0.72 22.91
C LEU A 99 -3.75 -1.49 24.21
N THR A 100 -2.81 -2.34 24.61
CA THR A 100 -2.92 -3.13 25.84
C THR A 100 -2.94 -2.23 27.07
N GLY A 101 -2.09 -1.19 27.10
CA GLY A 101 -2.08 -0.22 28.20
C GLY A 101 -3.39 0.55 28.35
N ALA A 102 -4.07 0.87 27.24
CA ALA A 102 -5.37 1.53 27.27
C ALA A 102 -6.47 0.64 27.88
N VAL A 103 -6.50 -0.64 27.48
CA VAL A 103 -7.45 -1.62 28.01
C VAL A 103 -7.18 -1.92 29.48
N ASP A 104 -5.92 -2.21 29.84
CA ASP A 104 -5.52 -2.51 31.22
C ASP A 104 -5.86 -1.34 32.16
N LYS A 105 -5.67 -0.10 31.71
CA LYS A 105 -6.02 1.10 32.49
C LYS A 105 -7.52 1.20 32.77
N ALA A 106 -8.37 0.95 31.77
CA ALA A 106 -9.82 0.98 31.95
C ALA A 106 -10.30 -0.16 32.87
N LYS A 107 -9.79 -1.37 32.64
CA LYS A 107 -10.08 -2.56 33.45
C LYS A 107 -9.71 -2.36 34.91
N ASN A 108 -8.49 -1.90 35.19
CA ASN A 108 -8.00 -1.67 36.56
C ASN A 108 -8.79 -0.56 37.29
N ALA A 109 -9.40 0.36 36.56
CA ALA A 109 -10.27 1.40 37.10
C ALA A 109 -11.75 0.99 37.21
N GLY A 110 -12.11 -0.24 36.79
CA GLY A 110 -13.50 -0.68 36.71
C GLY A 110 -14.35 0.15 35.74
N LYS A 111 -13.76 0.60 34.63
CA LYS A 111 -14.39 1.44 33.59
C LYS A 111 -14.49 0.70 32.27
N ALA A 112 -15.36 1.21 31.39
CA ALA A 112 -15.54 0.70 30.04
C ALA A 112 -14.40 1.15 29.11
N VAL A 113 -14.12 0.35 28.08
CA VAL A 113 -13.32 0.73 26.91
C VAL A 113 -14.28 1.16 25.81
N HIS A 114 -14.07 2.35 25.23
CA HIS A 114 -14.85 2.84 24.09
C HIS A 114 -14.03 2.67 22.80
N ILE A 115 -14.56 1.88 21.87
CA ILE A 115 -13.97 1.69 20.53
C ILE A 115 -14.87 2.44 19.55
N MET A 116 -14.28 3.30 18.71
CA MET A 116 -15.01 4.13 17.74
C MET A 116 -14.25 4.18 16.43
N GLY A 117 -14.99 4.11 15.32
CA GLY A 117 -14.45 4.15 13.97
C GLY A 117 -15.56 4.01 12.93
N LEU A 118 -15.21 4.24 11.66
CA LEU A 118 -16.11 3.96 10.55
C LEU A 118 -16.23 2.44 10.38
N LEU A 119 -17.45 1.91 10.36
CA LEU A 119 -17.70 0.47 10.34
C LEU A 119 -18.12 0.03 8.93
N SER A 120 -17.13 -0.35 8.12
CA SER A 120 -17.34 -0.95 6.80
C SER A 120 -16.06 -1.65 6.30
N ALA A 121 -16.19 -2.50 5.28
CA ALA A 121 -15.07 -3.11 4.55
C ALA A 121 -14.40 -2.16 3.52
N GLY A 122 -14.54 -0.84 3.69
CA GLY A 122 -14.10 0.13 2.67
C GLY A 122 -12.58 0.33 2.58
N GLY A 123 -11.83 0.16 3.67
CA GLY A 123 -10.36 0.24 3.69
C GLY A 123 -9.75 1.64 3.50
N VAL A 124 -10.55 2.68 3.24
CA VAL A 124 -10.04 4.05 3.00
C VAL A 124 -9.67 4.76 4.31
N HIS A 125 -10.56 4.69 5.30
CA HIS A 125 -10.37 5.34 6.62
C HIS A 125 -10.32 4.35 7.78
N SER A 126 -10.79 3.12 7.56
CA SER A 126 -10.85 2.05 8.54
C SER A 126 -11.19 0.73 7.81
N HIS A 127 -11.09 -0.38 8.55
CA HIS A 127 -11.65 -1.66 8.16
C HIS A 127 -12.40 -2.25 9.37
N GLU A 128 -13.57 -2.85 9.14
CA GLU A 128 -14.37 -3.46 10.22
C GLU A 128 -13.62 -4.57 10.97
N ASP A 129 -12.77 -5.33 10.29
CA ASP A 129 -11.93 -6.36 10.92
C ASP A 129 -10.94 -5.78 11.96
N HIS A 130 -10.46 -4.55 11.78
CA HIS A 130 -9.57 -3.89 12.77
C HIS A 130 -10.34 -3.52 14.03
N ILE A 131 -11.61 -3.10 13.87
CA ILE A 131 -12.50 -2.83 14.99
C ILE A 131 -12.78 -4.15 15.74
N MET A 132 -13.02 -5.24 15.01
CA MET A 132 -13.21 -6.57 15.61
C MET A 132 -11.96 -7.07 16.33
N ALA A 133 -10.75 -6.85 15.78
CA ALA A 133 -9.50 -7.19 16.45
C ALA A 133 -9.32 -6.41 17.76
N MET A 134 -9.74 -5.13 17.80
CA MET A 134 -9.71 -4.33 19.04
C MET A 134 -10.74 -4.83 20.07
N VAL A 135 -11.91 -5.30 19.62
CA VAL A 135 -12.91 -5.94 20.50
C VAL A 135 -12.38 -7.26 21.07
N GLU A 136 -11.72 -8.09 20.25
CA GLU A 136 -11.06 -9.33 20.69
C GLU A 136 -9.97 -9.02 21.72
N LEU A 137 -9.09 -8.06 21.44
CA LEU A 137 -8.05 -7.62 22.38
C LEU A 137 -8.65 -7.21 23.73
N ALA A 138 -9.75 -6.45 23.71
CA ALA A 138 -10.44 -6.03 24.94
C ALA A 138 -11.10 -7.20 25.69
N ALA A 139 -11.57 -8.22 24.98
CA ALA A 139 -12.19 -9.42 25.57
C ALA A 139 -11.17 -10.41 26.15
N GLU A 140 -9.98 -10.52 25.54
CA GLU A 140 -8.88 -11.38 26.02
C GLU A 140 -8.23 -10.86 27.31
N ARG A 141 -8.39 -9.57 27.62
CA ARG A 141 -7.68 -8.86 28.68
C ARG A 141 -8.41 -8.86 30.00
#